data_AF-A0AA36J6C4-F1
#
_entry.id   AF-A0AA36J6C4-F1
#
_cell.length_a   1.000
_cell.length_b   1.000
_cell.length_c   1.000
_cell.angle_alpha   90.00
_cell.angle_beta   90.00
_cell.angle_gamma   90.00
#
_symmetry.space_group_name_H-M   'P 1'
#
loop_
_entity.id
_entity.type
_entity.pdbx_description
1 polymer ?
#
loop_
_entity_poly.entity_id
_entity_poly.type
_entity_poly.pdbx_seq_one_letter_code
_entity_poly.pdbx_strand_id
1 'polypeptide(L)'
;MDGDTEGAELPEVAQAAVQIAQWSDKYFKPLTPVTSSYRQKDVAISGDPKFHEMSHFLTSHLHQERLVGNTREESPRKDGIDMMETRARKLAQEARSEDTPRSLCSEGPRSFPTSPRFAITGSVITGTSFVQGPTSPSAGSQSSPSRPSEVPRARMLGKEAELQRRLQWREELDRNLRRLMTDVELGRDPAMKHYGHRMVCEQFDKRYDWFKDCGDKEVLKEQQGPPFVRYDPAKPIMAGSTRGIPRNFESVFDRERR
;
A
#
# COMPACT_ATOMS: atom_id res chain seq x y z
N MET A 1 50.56 0.91 84.77
CA MET A 1 51.01 2.17 84.12
C MET A 1 50.66 1.95 82.68
N ASP A 2 49.36 2.08 82.42
CA ASP A 2 48.70 1.66 81.20
C ASP A 2 48.17 2.96 80.60
N GLY A 3 48.79 3.37 79.50
CA GLY A 3 48.47 4.58 78.77
C GLY A 3 47.96 4.20 77.40
N ASP A 4 46.68 3.89 77.34
CA ASP A 4 45.90 3.71 76.12
C ASP A 4 45.70 5.07 75.43
N THR A 5 46.24 5.20 74.22
CA THR A 5 45.88 6.27 73.28
C THR A 5 45.69 5.68 71.88
N GLU A 6 44.64 4.87 71.72
CA GLU A 6 44.06 4.55 70.41
C GLU A 6 43.25 5.76 69.90
N GLY A 7 43.94 6.71 69.27
CA GLY A 7 43.31 7.71 68.42
C GLY A 7 43.06 7.13 67.03
N ALA A 8 41.96 6.42 66.86
CA ALA A 8 41.55 5.88 65.56
C ALA A 8 41.18 7.03 64.61
N GLU A 9 42.15 7.48 63.82
CA GLU A 9 41.89 8.30 62.63
C GLU A 9 40.96 7.51 61.71
N LEU A 10 39.69 7.92 61.68
CA LEU A 10 38.76 7.40 60.69
C LEU A 10 39.35 7.70 59.31
N PRO A 11 39.50 6.69 58.45
CA PRO A 11 40.27 6.79 57.22
C PRO A 11 39.69 7.91 56.36
N GLU A 12 40.56 8.71 55.75
CA GLU A 12 40.27 9.81 54.81
C GLU A 12 39.11 9.49 53.83
N VAL A 13 38.98 8.22 53.46
CA VAL A 13 37.89 7.64 52.66
C VAL A 13 36.49 7.90 53.25
N ALA A 14 36.32 7.83 54.58
CA ALA A 14 35.06 8.08 55.26
C ALA A 14 34.65 9.57 55.19
N GLN A 15 35.62 10.49 55.27
CA GLN A 15 35.36 11.92 55.12
C GLN A 15 34.97 12.27 53.68
N ALA A 16 35.64 11.67 52.69
CA ALA A 16 35.27 11.82 51.28
C ALA A 16 33.85 11.32 51.00
N ALA A 17 33.45 10.18 51.57
CA ALA A 17 32.09 9.64 51.41
C ALA A 17 31.00 10.59 51.95
N VAL A 18 31.25 11.22 53.12
CA VAL A 18 30.32 12.20 53.70
C VAL A 18 30.22 13.47 52.84
N GLN A 19 31.34 13.95 52.30
CA GLN A 19 31.33 15.11 51.40
C GLN A 19 30.60 14.80 50.09
N ILE A 20 30.78 13.61 49.52
CA ILE A 20 30.04 13.16 48.32
C ILE A 20 28.53 13.11 48.59
N ALA A 21 28.11 12.59 49.74
CA ALA A 21 26.70 12.54 50.12
C ALA A 21 26.07 13.93 50.30
N GLN A 22 26.79 14.86 50.96
CA GLN A 22 26.32 16.24 51.12
C GLN A 22 26.25 16.99 49.78
N TRP A 23 27.20 16.74 48.88
CA TRP A 23 27.15 17.30 47.53
C TRP A 23 26.00 16.71 46.71
N SER A 24 25.74 15.41 46.82
CA SER A 24 24.64 14.77 46.11
C SER A 24 23.28 15.32 46.56
N ASP A 25 23.04 15.53 47.85
CA ASP A 25 21.74 16.07 48.29
C ASP A 25 21.50 17.52 47.83
N LYS A 26 22.57 18.32 47.73
CA LYS A 26 22.45 19.73 47.38
C LYS A 26 22.29 19.97 45.88
N TYR A 27 22.94 19.15 45.05
CA TYR A 27 22.98 19.35 43.59
C TYR A 27 22.26 18.25 42.81
N PHE A 28 22.05 17.09 43.41
CA PHE A 28 21.44 15.92 42.78
C PHE A 28 20.06 15.67 43.38
N LYS A 29 19.06 16.39 42.86
CA LYS A 29 17.67 16.04 43.16
C LYS A 29 17.42 14.63 42.61
N PRO A 30 17.03 13.64 43.44
CA PRO A 30 16.75 12.30 42.94
C PRO A 30 15.71 12.40 41.82
N LEU A 31 15.92 11.66 40.73
CA LEU A 31 14.96 11.64 39.64
C LEU A 31 13.60 11.26 40.22
N THR A 32 12.57 12.06 39.92
CA THR A 32 11.22 11.67 40.28
C THR A 32 10.89 10.35 39.58
N PRO A 33 10.07 9.48 40.20
CA PRO A 33 9.72 8.20 39.59
C PRO A 33 9.12 8.37 38.18
N VAL A 34 8.44 9.50 37.93
CA VAL A 34 7.90 9.88 36.62
C VAL A 34 9.00 10.17 35.60
N THR A 35 10.08 10.89 35.95
CA THR A 35 11.17 11.13 34.99
C THR A 35 12.00 9.87 34.72
N SER A 36 12.08 8.96 35.69
CA SER A 36 12.70 7.66 35.52
C SER A 36 11.96 6.79 34.49
N SER A 37 10.61 6.79 34.51
CA SER A 37 9.82 5.96 33.59
C SER A 37 9.95 6.42 32.13
N TYR A 38 9.94 7.72 31.84
CA TYR A 38 10.17 8.23 30.50
C TYR A 38 11.58 7.93 29.99
N ARG A 39 12.59 7.97 30.86
CA ARG A 39 13.96 7.60 30.50
C ARG A 39 14.06 6.12 30.13
N GLN A 40 13.44 5.24 30.92
CA GLN A 40 13.37 3.81 30.61
C GLN A 40 12.67 3.55 29.28
N LYS A 41 11.53 4.23 29.04
CA LYS A 41 10.79 4.15 27.78
C LYS A 41 11.64 4.62 26.59
N ASP A 42 12.28 5.78 26.68
CA ASP A 42 13.12 6.32 25.59
C ASP A 42 14.26 5.37 25.21
N VAL A 43 14.95 4.81 26.21
CA VAL A 43 16.00 3.80 25.98
C VAL A 43 15.42 2.55 25.31
N ALA A 44 14.17 2.19 25.61
CA ALA A 44 13.49 1.05 25.04
C ALA A 44 12.77 1.32 23.70
N ILE A 45 12.77 2.56 23.16
CA ILE A 45 12.05 2.89 21.91
C ILE A 45 12.55 2.04 20.74
N SER A 46 13.86 1.80 20.62
CA SER A 46 14.41 0.95 19.56
C SER A 46 13.96 -0.51 19.68
N GLY A 47 13.58 -0.95 20.88
CA GLY A 47 13.01 -2.27 21.15
C GLY A 47 11.49 -2.32 21.03
N ASP A 48 10.82 -1.18 20.84
CA ASP A 48 9.36 -1.10 20.80
C ASP A 48 8.83 -1.73 19.49
N PRO A 49 7.81 -2.61 19.55
CA PRO A 49 7.14 -3.14 18.37
C PRO A 49 6.65 -2.05 17.39
N LYS A 50 6.20 -0.89 17.90
CA LYS A 50 5.76 0.24 17.09
C LYS A 50 6.87 0.78 16.20
N PHE A 51 8.08 0.89 16.75
CA PHE A 51 9.26 1.38 16.03
C PHE A 51 9.66 0.39 14.94
N HIS A 52 9.63 -0.91 15.24
CA HIS A 52 9.91 -1.96 14.28
C HIS A 52 8.90 -2.00 13.15
N GLU A 53 7.61 -1.79 13.42
CA GLU A 53 6.57 -1.75 12.39
C GLU A 53 6.81 -0.59 11.41
N MET A 54 7.09 0.61 11.93
CA MET A 54 7.43 1.79 11.12
C MET A 54 8.74 1.60 10.34
N SER A 55 9.77 1.04 10.98
CA SER A 55 11.05 0.75 10.34
C SER A 55 10.90 -0.31 9.24
N HIS A 56 10.12 -1.36 9.49
CA HIS A 56 9.80 -2.39 8.51
C HIS A 56 9.11 -1.75 7.31
N PHE A 57 8.06 -0.95 7.52
CA PHE A 57 7.36 -0.23 6.45
C PHE A 57 8.31 0.59 5.56
N LEU A 58 9.26 1.32 6.16
CA LEU A 58 10.28 2.09 5.42
C LEU A 58 11.22 1.23 4.57
N THR A 59 11.35 -0.06 4.88
CA THR A 59 12.20 -1.00 4.13
C THR A 59 11.40 -1.88 3.18
N SER A 60 10.14 -2.18 3.48
CA SER A 60 9.27 -3.03 2.65
C SER A 60 8.65 -2.25 1.50
N HIS A 61 9.36 -2.15 0.38
CA HIS A 61 8.85 -1.57 -0.86
C HIS A 61 8.12 -2.59 -1.75
N LEU A 62 7.83 -3.80 -1.25
CA LEU A 62 7.24 -4.90 -2.01
C LEU A 62 5.86 -4.56 -2.61
N HIS A 63 5.05 -3.73 -1.95
CA HIS A 63 3.77 -3.31 -2.54
C HIS A 63 3.99 -2.34 -3.70
N GLN A 64 4.88 -1.37 -3.53
CA GLN A 64 5.26 -0.43 -4.58
C GLN A 64 5.86 -1.15 -5.79
N GLU A 65 6.76 -2.10 -5.58
CA GLU A 65 7.32 -2.94 -6.64
C GLU A 65 6.24 -3.72 -7.39
N ARG A 66 5.23 -4.25 -6.69
CA ARG A 66 4.08 -4.91 -7.35
C ARG A 66 3.22 -3.94 -8.15
N LEU A 67 3.00 -2.72 -7.65
CA LEU A 67 2.25 -1.70 -8.39
C LEU A 67 2.98 -1.29 -9.67
N VAL A 68 4.30 -1.03 -9.57
CA VAL A 68 5.14 -0.67 -10.73
C VAL A 68 5.27 -1.85 -11.69
N GLY A 69 5.49 -3.06 -11.18
CA GLY A 69 5.59 -4.28 -11.97
C GLY A 69 4.33 -4.56 -12.79
N ASN A 70 3.14 -4.42 -12.18
CA ASN A 70 1.87 -4.58 -12.89
C ASN A 70 1.62 -3.57 -14.01
N THR A 71 2.26 -2.39 -13.96
CA THR A 71 2.17 -1.42 -15.07
C THR A 71 3.12 -1.73 -16.22
N ARG A 72 4.23 -2.42 -15.92
CA ARG A 72 5.31 -2.67 -16.88
C ARG A 72 5.17 -4.03 -17.56
N GLU A 73 4.65 -5.02 -16.86
CA GLU A 73 4.20 -6.26 -17.49
C GLU A 73 2.90 -5.98 -18.24
N GLU A 74 3.04 -5.64 -19.53
CA GLU A 74 2.00 -5.93 -20.51
C GLU A 74 1.61 -7.39 -20.31
N SER A 75 0.45 -7.59 -19.69
CA SER A 75 -0.07 -8.92 -19.40
C SER A 75 0.09 -9.80 -20.64
N PRO A 76 0.50 -11.09 -20.52
CA PRO A 76 0.55 -12.00 -21.67
C PRO A 76 -0.79 -12.07 -22.44
N ARG A 77 -1.89 -11.66 -21.80
CA ARG A 77 -3.20 -11.49 -22.43
C ARG A 77 -3.25 -10.32 -23.40
N LYS A 78 -2.53 -9.25 -23.15
CA LYS A 78 -2.38 -8.09 -24.04
C LYS A 78 -1.62 -8.48 -25.29
N ASP A 79 -0.52 -9.23 -25.17
CA ASP A 79 0.18 -9.81 -26.34
C ASP A 79 -0.75 -10.66 -27.19
N GLY A 80 -1.57 -11.51 -26.56
CA GLY A 80 -2.58 -12.29 -27.27
C GLY A 80 -3.63 -11.45 -27.99
N ILE A 81 -4.07 -10.34 -27.39
CA ILE A 81 -5.01 -9.39 -28.00
C ILE A 81 -4.35 -8.65 -29.16
N ASP A 82 -3.14 -8.13 -28.98
CA ASP A 82 -2.41 -7.40 -30.01
C ASP A 82 -2.07 -8.33 -31.19
N MET A 83 -1.73 -9.59 -30.93
CA MET A 83 -1.59 -10.61 -31.97
C MET A 83 -2.90 -10.88 -32.72
N MET A 84 -4.03 -11.01 -32.01
CA MET A 84 -5.35 -11.19 -32.64
C MET A 84 -5.75 -9.96 -33.45
N GLU A 85 -5.50 -8.75 -32.95
CA GLU A 85 -5.81 -7.50 -33.65
C GLU A 85 -4.93 -7.35 -34.90
N THR A 86 -3.64 -7.68 -34.80
CA THR A 86 -2.71 -7.69 -35.95
C THR A 86 -3.16 -8.71 -36.99
N ARG A 87 -3.58 -9.91 -36.57
CA ARG A 87 -4.11 -10.94 -37.47
C ARG A 87 -5.41 -10.50 -38.14
N ALA A 88 -6.32 -9.86 -37.40
CA ALA A 88 -7.57 -9.33 -37.94
C ALA A 88 -7.33 -8.21 -38.97
N ARG A 89 -6.39 -7.29 -38.71
CA ARG A 89 -6.00 -6.25 -39.67
C ARG A 89 -5.42 -6.84 -40.95
N LYS A 90 -4.58 -7.88 -40.83
CA LYS A 90 -4.00 -8.56 -41.99
C LYS A 90 -5.09 -9.21 -42.86
N LEU A 91 -6.03 -9.92 -42.24
CA LEU A 91 -7.19 -10.51 -42.92
C LEU A 91 -8.06 -9.46 -43.62
N ALA A 92 -8.27 -8.30 -42.98
CA ALA A 92 -9.02 -7.20 -43.59
C ALA A 92 -8.30 -6.54 -44.78
N GLN A 93 -6.96 -6.53 -44.79
CA GLN A 93 -6.18 -6.06 -45.94
C GLN A 93 -6.24 -7.06 -47.10
N GLU A 94 -6.10 -8.36 -46.82
CA GLU A 94 -6.22 -9.42 -47.83
C GLU A 94 -7.60 -9.41 -48.50
N ALA A 95 -8.68 -9.18 -47.73
CA ALA A 95 -10.03 -9.04 -48.27
C ALA A 95 -10.23 -7.79 -49.17
N ARG A 96 -9.38 -6.76 -49.05
CA ARG A 96 -9.44 -5.57 -49.91
C ARG A 96 -8.63 -5.72 -51.20
N SER A 97 -7.66 -6.62 -51.24
CA SER A 97 -6.82 -6.84 -52.42
C SER A 97 -7.43 -7.77 -53.47
N GLU A 98 -8.47 -8.53 -53.14
CA GLU A 98 -9.02 -9.57 -54.03
C GLU A 98 -10.13 -9.09 -54.98
N ASP A 99 -10.71 -7.89 -54.82
CA ASP A 99 -11.76 -7.42 -55.73
C ASP A 99 -11.58 -5.95 -56.14
N THR A 100 -10.92 -5.75 -57.29
CA THR A 100 -11.20 -4.58 -58.15
C THR A 100 -11.48 -5.06 -59.57
N PRO A 101 -12.69 -5.56 -59.86
CA PRO A 101 -13.27 -5.41 -61.17
C PRO A 101 -13.75 -3.96 -61.33
N ARG A 102 -13.15 -3.23 -62.29
CA ARG A 102 -13.71 -1.99 -62.83
C ARG A 102 -15.15 -2.27 -63.29
N SER A 103 -16.15 -1.76 -62.59
CA SER A 103 -17.52 -1.76 -63.09
C SER A 103 -18.15 -0.40 -62.89
N LEU A 104 -18.20 0.33 -64.00
CA LEU A 104 -19.17 1.39 -64.26
C LEU A 104 -20.56 0.76 -64.23
N CYS A 105 -21.49 1.29 -63.42
CA CYS A 105 -22.86 1.61 -63.82
C CYS A 105 -23.73 2.07 -62.64
N SER A 106 -24.25 3.29 -62.80
CA SER A 106 -25.66 3.68 -62.70
C SER A 106 -26.43 3.57 -61.37
N GLU A 107 -27.06 4.71 -61.10
CA GLU A 107 -27.94 5.13 -60.02
C GLU A 107 -29.11 4.20 -59.70
N GLY A 108 -29.52 4.24 -58.42
CA GLY A 108 -30.86 3.84 -57.99
C GLY A 108 -31.03 3.98 -56.47
N PRO A 109 -31.95 4.83 -55.96
CA PRO A 109 -32.17 4.98 -54.54
C PRO A 109 -33.13 3.89 -54.05
N ARG A 110 -32.71 3.10 -53.06
CA ARG A 110 -33.60 2.20 -52.32
C ARG A 110 -33.52 2.46 -50.82
N SER A 111 -34.65 2.93 -50.32
CA SER A 111 -35.04 3.12 -48.94
C SER A 111 -35.02 1.79 -48.17
N PHE A 112 -34.44 1.81 -46.97
CA PHE A 112 -34.55 0.71 -46.00
C PHE A 112 -35.62 1.03 -44.96
N PRO A 113 -36.47 0.07 -44.56
CA PRO A 113 -37.43 0.26 -43.48
C PRO A 113 -36.76 0.18 -42.10
N THR A 114 -37.02 1.20 -41.30
CA THR A 114 -36.71 1.37 -39.88
C THR A 114 -37.21 0.18 -39.06
N SER A 115 -36.30 -0.52 -38.37
CA SER A 115 -36.63 -1.57 -37.41
C SER A 115 -37.02 -0.96 -36.04
N PRO A 116 -37.92 -1.60 -35.27
CA PRO A 116 -38.54 -1.00 -34.10
C PRO A 116 -37.65 -1.03 -32.86
N ARG A 117 -37.82 0.04 -32.08
CA ARG A 117 -37.16 0.37 -30.82
C ARG A 117 -37.74 -0.50 -29.70
N PHE A 118 -36.93 -1.37 -29.08
CA PHE A 118 -37.31 -1.98 -27.80
C PHE A 118 -37.00 -1.01 -26.66
N ALA A 119 -38.05 -0.63 -25.92
CA ALA A 119 -37.95 0.12 -24.68
C ALA A 119 -37.66 -0.84 -23.53
N ILE A 120 -36.53 -0.65 -22.84
CA ILE A 120 -36.27 -1.27 -21.53
C ILE A 120 -36.50 -0.18 -20.49
N THR A 121 -37.60 -0.30 -19.78
CA THR A 121 -37.93 0.46 -18.58
C THR A 121 -37.39 -0.25 -17.34
N GLY A 122 -36.83 0.54 -16.41
CA GLY A 122 -36.72 0.20 -14.99
C GLY A 122 -35.34 -0.27 -14.49
N SER A 123 -34.69 0.54 -13.65
CA SER A 123 -34.70 0.29 -12.20
C SER A 123 -33.89 1.33 -11.39
N VAL A 124 -34.64 1.97 -10.51
CA VAL A 124 -34.41 2.66 -9.23
C VAL A 124 -33.03 2.61 -8.53
N ILE A 125 -32.48 3.82 -8.30
CA ILE A 125 -31.99 4.51 -7.06
C ILE A 125 -31.16 3.75 -6.00
N THR A 126 -29.94 4.26 -5.74
CA THR A 126 -29.38 4.77 -4.45
C THR A 126 -28.00 5.36 -4.78
N GLY A 127 -27.52 6.53 -4.37
CA GLY A 127 -27.97 7.51 -3.38
C GLY A 127 -26.72 8.03 -2.65
N THR A 128 -26.02 9.03 -3.20
CA THR A 128 -25.06 9.86 -2.42
C THR A 128 -25.01 11.28 -2.99
N SER A 129 -25.31 12.21 -2.09
CA SER A 129 -25.42 13.66 -2.22
C SER A 129 -24.24 14.35 -2.94
N PHE A 130 -24.55 15.15 -3.96
CA PHE A 130 -23.63 16.15 -4.50
C PHE A 130 -24.32 17.50 -4.60
N VAL A 131 -23.57 18.53 -4.21
CA VAL A 131 -23.96 19.93 -3.99
C VAL A 131 -24.45 20.58 -5.29
N GLN A 132 -25.56 21.32 -5.20
CA GLN A 132 -26.20 22.05 -6.31
C GLN A 132 -25.38 23.27 -6.73
N GLY A 133 -25.11 23.38 -8.03
CA GLY A 133 -24.67 24.61 -8.71
C GLY A 133 -25.72 25.02 -9.76
N PRO A 134 -25.83 26.33 -10.09
CA PRO A 134 -27.00 26.88 -10.79
C PRO A 134 -27.06 26.50 -12.27
N THR A 135 -28.29 26.23 -12.71
CA THR A 135 -28.71 25.84 -14.06
C THR A 135 -28.73 27.01 -15.03
N SER A 136 -28.19 26.80 -16.24
CA SER A 136 -28.57 27.57 -17.44
C SER A 136 -29.36 26.67 -18.41
N PRO A 137 -30.44 27.15 -19.02
CA PRO A 137 -31.19 26.40 -20.03
C PRO A 137 -30.72 26.79 -21.44
N SER A 138 -30.46 25.81 -22.30
CA SER A 138 -30.65 26.00 -23.74
C SER A 138 -30.84 24.65 -24.43
N ALA A 139 -32.05 24.48 -24.96
CA ALA A 139 -32.47 23.36 -25.77
C ALA A 139 -31.90 23.50 -27.18
N GLY A 140 -31.11 22.52 -27.59
CA GLY A 140 -30.64 22.36 -28.96
C GLY A 140 -30.67 20.89 -29.33
N SER A 141 -31.76 20.45 -29.96
CA SER A 141 -31.91 19.11 -30.50
C SER A 141 -31.04 18.99 -31.75
N GLN A 142 -29.83 18.44 -31.60
CA GLN A 142 -28.95 18.09 -32.72
C GLN A 142 -28.80 16.57 -32.78
N SER A 143 -29.20 16.03 -33.93
CA SER A 143 -29.02 14.65 -34.36
C SER A 143 -27.58 14.19 -34.20
N SER A 144 -27.36 13.19 -33.36
CA SER A 144 -26.05 12.62 -33.09
C SER A 144 -25.53 11.82 -34.29
N PRO A 145 -24.39 12.21 -34.90
CA PRO A 145 -23.67 11.32 -35.81
C PRO A 145 -23.05 10.18 -35.00
N SER A 146 -23.22 8.96 -35.49
CA SER A 146 -22.65 7.72 -34.96
C SER A 146 -21.13 7.86 -34.76
N ARG A 147 -20.74 8.10 -33.51
CA ARG A 147 -19.38 8.37 -33.07
C ARG A 147 -18.57 7.05 -33.09
N PRO A 148 -17.44 6.98 -33.82
CA PRO A 148 -16.57 5.80 -33.78
C PRO A 148 -16.02 5.58 -32.37
N SER A 149 -15.80 4.33 -32.01
CA SER A 149 -15.49 3.82 -30.66
C SER A 149 -14.12 4.27 -30.11
N GLU A 150 -13.96 5.54 -29.73
CA GLU A 150 -12.74 6.10 -29.12
C GLU A 150 -12.56 5.78 -27.61
N VAL A 151 -13.22 4.75 -27.08
CA VAL A 151 -13.34 4.53 -25.63
C VAL A 151 -12.11 3.90 -24.90
N PRO A 152 -11.03 3.40 -25.52
CA PRO A 152 -9.91 2.82 -24.74
C PRO A 152 -8.91 3.84 -24.13
N ARG A 153 -8.58 4.92 -24.85
CA ARG A 153 -7.41 5.78 -24.49
C ARG A 153 -7.62 6.63 -23.24
N ALA A 154 -8.81 7.22 -23.06
CA ALA A 154 -9.11 8.07 -21.90
C ALA A 154 -9.10 7.29 -20.57
N ARG A 155 -9.43 5.99 -20.59
CA ARG A 155 -9.41 5.13 -19.39
C ARG A 155 -7.99 4.74 -18.96
N MET A 156 -7.05 4.67 -19.90
CA MET A 156 -5.64 4.33 -19.60
C MET A 156 -4.91 5.49 -18.91
N LEU A 157 -5.09 6.72 -19.41
CA LEU A 157 -4.50 7.92 -18.82
C LEU A 157 -4.95 8.14 -17.37
N GLY A 158 -6.21 7.81 -17.04
CA GLY A 158 -6.71 7.89 -15.67
C GLY A 158 -6.02 6.92 -14.70
N LYS A 159 -5.67 5.72 -15.16
CA LYS A 159 -5.00 4.69 -14.32
C LYS A 159 -3.56 5.06 -14.03
N GLU A 160 -2.83 5.57 -15.02
CA GLU A 160 -1.45 6.02 -14.84
C GLU A 160 -1.38 7.21 -13.89
N ALA A 161 -2.25 8.20 -14.05
CA ALA A 161 -2.34 9.33 -13.11
C ALA A 161 -2.72 8.88 -11.69
N GLU A 162 -3.61 7.90 -11.53
CA GLU A 162 -3.93 7.33 -10.22
C GLU A 162 -2.72 6.63 -9.58
N LEU A 163 -1.98 5.83 -10.36
CA LEU A 163 -0.76 5.17 -9.91
C LEU A 163 0.28 6.18 -9.47
N GLN A 164 0.53 7.22 -10.26
CA GLN A 164 1.47 8.30 -9.90
C GLN A 164 1.06 8.99 -8.60
N ARG A 165 -0.24 9.30 -8.41
CA ARG A 165 -0.73 9.86 -7.13
C ARG A 165 -0.47 8.94 -5.95
N ARG A 166 -0.65 7.62 -6.11
CA ARG A 166 -0.36 6.64 -5.05
C ARG A 166 1.14 6.56 -4.74
N LEU A 167 1.99 6.60 -5.77
CA LEU A 167 3.45 6.62 -5.58
C LEU A 167 3.91 7.90 -4.87
N GLN A 168 3.42 9.06 -5.30
CA GLN A 168 3.74 10.34 -4.65
C GLN A 168 3.29 10.37 -3.19
N TRP A 169 2.06 9.95 -2.91
CA TRP A 169 1.55 9.86 -1.53
C TRP A 169 2.43 8.97 -0.67
N ARG A 170 2.92 7.86 -1.23
CA ARG A 170 3.80 6.93 -0.51
C ARG A 170 5.18 7.53 -0.25
N GLU A 171 5.80 8.15 -1.25
CA GLU A 171 7.07 8.86 -1.09
C GLU A 171 6.97 9.96 -0.03
N GLU A 172 5.83 10.65 0.03
CA GLU A 172 5.55 11.66 1.05
C GLU A 172 5.42 11.04 2.44
N LEU A 173 4.71 9.90 2.56
CA LEU A 173 4.61 9.16 3.82
C LEU A 173 5.98 8.67 4.28
N ASP A 174 6.80 8.10 3.39
CA ASP A 174 8.16 7.65 3.69
C ASP A 174 9.08 8.80 4.10
N ARG A 175 9.00 9.94 3.42
CA ARG A 175 9.75 11.15 3.78
C ARG A 175 9.38 11.62 5.18
N ASN A 176 8.07 11.66 5.49
CA ASN A 176 7.58 12.06 6.80
C ASN A 176 8.01 11.07 7.90
N LEU A 177 7.98 9.77 7.60
CA LEU A 177 8.37 8.71 8.53
C LEU A 177 9.89 8.70 8.76
N ARG A 178 10.73 8.90 7.73
CA ARG A 178 12.19 9.07 7.90
C ARG A 178 12.51 10.29 8.76
N ARG A 179 11.88 11.43 8.47
CA ARG A 179 12.05 12.67 9.26
C ARG A 179 11.69 12.42 10.72
N LEU A 180 10.59 11.72 10.97
CA LEU A 180 10.18 11.36 12.32
C LEU A 180 11.24 10.55 13.07
N MET A 181 11.77 9.52 12.43
CA MET A 181 12.77 8.64 13.06
C MET A 181 14.03 9.43 13.39
N THR A 182 14.41 10.40 12.54
CA THR A 182 15.48 11.35 12.83
C THR A 182 15.13 12.31 13.98
N ASP A 183 13.90 12.80 14.08
CA ASP A 183 13.47 13.69 15.17
C ASP A 183 13.57 12.99 16.55
N VAL A 184 13.28 11.68 16.61
CA VAL A 184 13.46 10.84 17.81
C VAL A 184 14.94 10.77 18.21
N GLU A 185 15.85 10.65 17.25
CA GLU A 185 17.29 10.63 17.50
C GLU A 185 17.82 12.00 17.95
N LEU A 186 17.37 13.08 17.33
CA LEU A 186 17.77 14.46 17.67
C LEU A 186 17.19 14.92 19.01
N GLY A 187 16.04 14.40 19.42
CA GLY A 187 15.42 14.70 20.72
C GLY A 187 16.20 14.20 21.94
N ARG A 188 17.24 13.38 21.72
CA ARG A 188 18.13 12.83 22.76
C ARG A 188 19.27 13.78 23.17
N ASP A 189 19.13 15.07 22.89
CA ASP A 189 20.11 16.07 23.30
C ASP A 189 20.28 16.08 24.84
N PRO A 190 21.50 15.82 25.37
CA PRO A 190 21.75 15.85 26.81
C PRO A 190 21.44 17.21 27.45
N ALA A 191 21.42 18.31 26.68
CA ALA A 191 21.07 19.63 27.18
C ALA A 191 19.61 19.72 27.69
N MET A 192 18.69 18.93 27.12
CA MET A 192 17.26 18.94 27.44
C MET A 192 16.90 18.14 28.70
N LYS A 193 17.88 17.47 29.34
CA LYS A 193 17.71 16.69 30.58
C LYS A 193 16.48 15.78 30.52
N HIS A 194 15.60 15.82 31.54
CA HIS A 194 14.41 14.96 31.63
C HIS A 194 13.29 15.34 30.66
N TYR A 195 13.25 16.59 30.20
CA TYR A 195 12.20 17.06 29.30
C TYR A 195 12.35 16.43 27.91
N GLY A 196 13.60 16.19 27.47
CA GLY A 196 13.91 15.51 26.21
C GLY A 196 13.26 14.13 26.12
N HIS A 197 13.50 13.26 27.10
CA HIS A 197 12.92 11.91 27.12
C HIS A 197 11.39 11.91 27.04
N ARG A 198 10.73 12.81 27.78
CA ARG A 198 9.27 12.95 27.76
C ARG A 198 8.77 13.38 26.39
N MET A 199 9.38 14.41 25.81
CA MET A 199 9.05 14.90 24.47
C MET A 199 9.19 13.81 23.42
N VAL A 200 10.31 13.07 23.45
CA VAL A 200 10.57 11.99 22.50
C VAL A 200 9.47 10.91 22.60
N CYS A 201 9.11 10.48 23.80
CA CYS A 201 8.05 9.50 24.00
C CYS A 201 6.69 10.02 23.49
N GLU A 202 6.31 11.26 23.84
CA GLU A 202 5.03 11.85 23.41
C GLU A 202 4.98 12.08 21.89
N GLN A 203 6.09 12.49 21.28
CA GLN A 203 6.19 12.64 19.83
C GLN A 203 6.09 11.28 19.14
N PHE A 204 6.80 10.28 19.64
CA PHE A 204 6.76 8.91 19.11
C PHE A 204 5.34 8.35 19.11
N ASP A 205 4.61 8.46 20.22
CA ASP A 205 3.23 7.96 20.32
C ASP A 205 2.29 8.68 19.34
N LYS A 206 2.27 10.03 19.34
CA LYS A 206 1.43 10.82 18.42
C LYS A 206 1.68 10.48 16.95
N ARG A 207 2.92 10.12 16.64
CA ARG A 207 3.35 9.88 15.27
C ARG A 207 3.07 8.46 14.83
N TYR A 208 3.14 7.51 15.75
CA TYR A 208 2.61 6.18 15.53
C TYR A 208 1.10 6.22 15.28
N ASP A 209 0.36 7.05 16.03
CA ASP A 209 -1.08 7.23 15.80
C ASP A 209 -1.35 7.80 14.40
N TRP A 210 -0.59 8.83 13.99
CA TRP A 210 -0.66 9.34 12.62
C TRP A 210 -0.31 8.28 11.55
N PHE A 211 0.71 7.46 11.81
CA PHE A 211 1.12 6.36 10.95
C PHE A 211 0.01 5.30 10.84
N LYS A 212 -0.73 5.01 11.91
CA LYS A 212 -1.90 4.14 11.87
C LYS A 212 -3.03 4.74 11.04
N ASP A 213 -3.39 5.99 11.31
CA ASP A 213 -4.48 6.67 10.60
C ASP A 213 -4.22 6.79 9.09
N CYS A 214 -2.98 7.11 8.70
CA CYS A 214 -2.60 7.29 7.30
C CYS A 214 -2.17 5.98 6.62
N GLY A 215 -1.47 5.11 7.35
CA GLY A 215 -0.74 3.97 6.83
C GLY A 215 -1.47 2.63 6.94
N ASP A 216 -2.49 2.48 7.79
CA ASP A 216 -3.09 1.16 8.09
C ASP A 216 -3.49 0.37 6.84
N LYS A 217 -4.07 1.04 5.84
CA LYS A 217 -4.50 0.38 4.59
C LYS A 217 -3.33 -0.10 3.74
N GLU A 218 -2.17 0.54 3.82
CA GLU A 218 -0.99 0.22 3.03
C GLU A 218 -0.09 -0.76 3.78
N VAL A 219 0.05 -0.60 5.10
CA VAL A 219 0.69 -1.58 5.99
C VAL A 219 0.05 -2.96 5.80
N LEU A 220 -1.29 -3.02 5.75
CA LEU A 220 -2.01 -4.26 5.47
C LEU A 220 -1.75 -4.86 4.08
N LYS A 221 -1.41 -4.03 3.08
CA LYS A 221 -1.07 -4.50 1.72
C LYS A 221 0.38 -4.93 1.61
N GLU A 222 1.25 -4.38 2.44
CA GLU A 222 2.67 -4.73 2.53
C GLU A 222 2.95 -6.01 3.29
N GLN A 223 2.19 -6.25 4.36
CA GLN A 223 2.18 -7.56 4.97
C GLN A 223 1.94 -8.56 3.85
N GLN A 224 2.88 -9.49 3.68
CA GLN A 224 2.68 -10.58 2.75
C GLN A 224 1.39 -11.24 3.21
N GLY A 225 0.32 -11.06 2.43
CA GLY A 225 -0.96 -11.66 2.74
C GLY A 225 -0.71 -13.14 3.05
N PRO A 226 -1.44 -13.73 4.01
CA PRO A 226 -1.28 -15.13 4.37
C PRO A 226 -1.15 -15.89 3.06
N PRO A 227 -0.10 -16.72 2.87
CA PRO A 227 0.19 -17.33 1.58
C PRO A 227 -1.07 -18.03 1.14
N PHE A 228 -1.85 -17.34 0.29
CA PHE A 228 -3.14 -17.82 -0.16
C PHE A 228 -2.83 -19.15 -0.78
N VAL A 229 -3.50 -20.20 -0.33
CA VAL A 229 -3.17 -21.59 -0.64
C VAL A 229 -2.78 -21.69 -2.11
N ARG A 230 -1.47 -21.69 -2.37
CA ARG A 230 -0.99 -21.74 -3.74
C ARG A 230 -1.30 -23.14 -4.20
N TYR A 231 -1.98 -23.22 -5.34
CA TYR A 231 -2.26 -24.50 -5.95
C TYR A 231 -0.92 -25.15 -6.27
N ASP A 232 -0.57 -26.15 -5.49
CA ASP A 232 0.50 -27.07 -5.81
C ASP A 232 -0.14 -28.30 -6.48
N PRO A 233 0.03 -28.48 -7.80
CA PRO A 233 -0.56 -29.62 -8.51
C PRO A 233 0.03 -30.96 -8.06
N ALA A 234 1.19 -30.96 -7.38
CA ALA A 234 1.83 -32.17 -6.88
C ALA A 234 1.32 -32.60 -5.48
N LYS A 235 0.64 -31.71 -4.76
CA LYS A 235 0.12 -32.03 -3.42
C LYS A 235 -1.25 -32.71 -3.49
N PRO A 236 -1.53 -33.69 -2.62
CA PRO A 236 -2.81 -34.39 -2.60
C PRO A 236 -3.97 -33.43 -2.39
N ILE A 237 -5.08 -33.70 -3.07
CA ILE A 237 -6.30 -32.90 -3.00
C ILE A 237 -6.82 -32.97 -1.55
N MET A 238 -6.97 -31.81 -0.90
CA MET A 238 -7.57 -31.75 0.43
C MET A 238 -9.03 -32.24 0.39
N ALA A 239 -9.43 -32.99 1.42
CA ALA A 239 -10.82 -33.42 1.57
C ALA A 239 -11.76 -32.21 1.56
N GLY A 240 -12.81 -32.26 0.73
CA GLY A 240 -13.75 -31.15 0.52
C GLY A 240 -13.39 -30.18 -0.60
N SER A 241 -12.24 -30.35 -1.28
CA SER A 241 -11.92 -29.57 -2.48
C SER A 241 -12.78 -30.01 -3.65
N THR A 242 -13.47 -29.07 -4.31
CA THR A 242 -14.28 -29.31 -5.53
C THR A 242 -13.43 -29.57 -6.78
N ARG A 243 -12.14 -29.81 -6.63
CA ARG A 243 -11.26 -30.18 -7.72
C ARG A 243 -11.70 -31.53 -8.25
N GLY A 244 -12.38 -31.52 -9.40
CA GLY A 244 -12.66 -32.73 -10.15
C GLY A 244 -11.36 -33.46 -10.40
N ILE A 245 -11.31 -34.75 -10.04
CA ILE A 245 -10.22 -35.63 -10.39
C ILE A 245 -10.05 -35.50 -11.90
N PRO A 246 -8.86 -35.11 -12.42
CA PRO A 246 -8.65 -35.06 -13.84
C PRO A 246 -8.99 -36.44 -14.40
N ARG A 247 -9.96 -36.50 -15.33
CA ARG A 247 -10.54 -37.75 -15.89
C ARG A 247 -9.52 -38.72 -16.50
N ASN A 248 -8.25 -38.33 -16.56
CA ASN A 248 -7.16 -39.14 -17.11
C ASN A 248 -6.53 -40.10 -16.09
N PHE A 249 -6.91 -40.07 -14.80
CA PHE A 249 -6.36 -41.01 -13.80
C PHE A 249 -7.11 -42.35 -13.70
N GLU A 250 -8.29 -42.50 -14.31
CA GLU A 250 -9.03 -43.77 -14.29
C GLU A 250 -8.35 -44.90 -15.06
N SER A 251 -7.44 -44.60 -16.00
CA SER A 251 -6.81 -45.63 -16.83
C SER A 251 -5.64 -46.38 -16.15
N VAL A 252 -5.15 -45.91 -15.01
CA VAL A 252 -4.00 -46.53 -14.32
C VAL A 252 -4.44 -47.65 -13.38
N PHE A 253 -5.56 -47.46 -12.66
CA PHE A 253 -6.03 -48.45 -11.69
C PHE A 253 -6.73 -49.67 -12.30
N ASP A 254 -7.18 -49.59 -13.55
CA ASP A 254 -7.77 -50.73 -14.27
C ASP A 254 -6.73 -51.71 -14.84
N ARG A 255 -5.43 -51.36 -14.81
CA ARG A 255 -4.37 -52.22 -15.37
C ARG A 255 -3.85 -53.28 -14.41
N GLU A 256 -4.17 -53.18 -13.11
CA GLU A 256 -3.65 -54.06 -12.06
C GLU A 256 -4.65 -55.15 -11.63
N ARG A 257 -5.80 -55.26 -12.31
CA ARG A 257 -6.83 -56.30 -12.08
C ARG A 257 -6.94 -57.35 -13.19
N ARG A 258 -5.95 -57.49 -14.06
CA ARG A 258 -5.81 -58.63 -14.99
C ARG A 258 -4.49 -59.32 -14.75
#